data_AF-A0AB38P7A2-F1
#
_entry.id   AF-A0AB38P7A2-F1
#
_cell.length_a   1.000
_cell.length_b   1.000
_cell.length_c   1.000
_cell.angle_alpha   90.00
_cell.angle_beta   90.00
_cell.angle_gamma   90.00
#
_symmetry.space_group_name_H-M   'P 1'
#
loop_
_entity.id
_entity.type
_entity.pdbx_description
1 polymer ?
#
loop_
_entity_poly.entity_id
_entity_poly.type
_entity_poly.pdbx_seq_one_letter_code
_entity_poly.pdbx_strand_id
1 'polypeptide(L)'
;MHDFRLLMVWDAARELRPEDFQYILRPEVAFERARIYYDLDSDNYSHFSLQQMPKRKSGFITPFSTKYDRKRKGMYDGAYDHTQHNIDIGWFIGIDECEQWDYFKHPFYFDEKGDLIYDCFMSHWHEWFEMEVRGAYRKCLDSHQGRKPAPTQKIHYSDAPIKHAQAAKTINSKAAGRLLAAGGVYNGNIEGFRKTAEQLGGDAVEGYDQVLNEKTAGTVIAAASILLAKRPNAKLFEDMNSYLGKLRGEIKLLDGLEIKQINYIKRDPAEAAALRREFNSSIRKSFLKDIAGTPEAASKFNPSDLLRMSEGGVPGGWSVHHKLPLDDGGTNAFDNLSLIENEPFHKVLTNMQSSVTRDMIAGESKLTPWAVPTGSIYPLN
;
A
#
# COMPACT_ATOMS: atom_id res chain seq x y z
N MET A 1 25.64 18.61 -8.85
CA MET A 1 24.87 19.57 -9.68
C MET A 1 24.14 18.70 -10.68
N HIS A 2 22.82 18.78 -10.64
CA HIS A 2 21.78 17.99 -11.30
C HIS A 2 22.24 16.93 -12.33
N ASP A 3 21.62 15.77 -12.41
CA ASP A 3 20.28 15.79 -12.97
C ASP A 3 19.67 14.41 -12.93
N PHE A 4 18.45 14.35 -12.40
CA PHE A 4 17.49 13.38 -12.88
C PHE A 4 17.50 13.33 -14.41
N ARG A 5 17.61 12.13 -15.00
CA ARG A 5 17.57 11.94 -16.45
C ARG A 5 16.49 10.95 -16.82
N LEU A 6 15.81 11.24 -17.92
CA LEU A 6 15.06 10.24 -18.69
C LEU A 6 16.00 9.61 -19.71
N LEU A 7 15.95 8.29 -19.79
CA LEU A 7 16.66 7.46 -20.75
C LEU A 7 15.68 6.51 -21.42
N MET A 8 15.94 6.19 -22.69
CA MET A 8 15.27 5.05 -23.31
C MET A 8 15.85 3.77 -22.71
N VAL A 9 15.01 2.79 -22.41
CA VAL A 9 15.45 1.55 -21.75
C VAL A 9 16.46 0.77 -22.59
N TRP A 10 16.40 0.85 -23.92
CA TRP A 10 17.39 0.22 -24.81
C TRP A 10 18.74 0.94 -24.85
N ASP A 11 18.78 2.23 -24.54
CA ASP A 11 20.01 3.00 -24.42
C ASP A 11 20.63 2.81 -23.04
N ALA A 12 19.82 2.58 -22.00
CA ALA A 12 20.28 2.28 -20.65
C ALA A 12 21.26 1.10 -20.59
N ALA A 13 21.08 0.09 -21.45
CA ALA A 13 22.00 -1.04 -21.55
C ALA A 13 23.43 -0.66 -21.95
N ARG A 14 23.60 0.47 -22.64
CA ARG A 14 24.89 0.99 -23.14
C ARG A 14 25.42 2.15 -22.31
N GLU A 15 24.52 2.97 -21.77
CA GLU A 15 24.86 4.22 -21.08
C GLU A 15 25.07 4.05 -19.58
N LEU A 16 24.47 3.02 -18.96
CA LEU A 16 24.58 2.77 -17.53
C LEU A 16 25.62 1.69 -17.24
N ARG A 17 26.24 1.77 -16.06
CA ARG A 17 26.97 0.64 -15.47
C ARG A 17 25.97 -0.29 -14.77
N PRO A 18 26.31 -1.58 -14.57
CA PRO A 18 25.42 -2.52 -13.90
C PRO A 18 24.95 -2.01 -12.54
N GLU A 19 25.83 -1.38 -11.75
CA GLU A 19 25.48 -0.83 -10.44
C GLU A 19 24.47 0.33 -10.48
N ASP A 20 24.37 1.06 -11.59
CA ASP A 20 23.54 2.27 -11.65
C ASP A 20 22.03 1.93 -11.74
N PHE A 21 21.69 0.69 -12.10
CA PHE A 21 20.31 0.21 -12.16
C PHE A 21 19.58 0.28 -10.82
N GLN A 22 20.29 0.30 -9.69
CA GLN A 22 19.69 0.51 -8.37
C GLN A 22 19.14 1.93 -8.17
N TYR A 23 19.58 2.92 -8.97
CA TYR A 23 19.13 4.31 -8.89
C TYR A 23 18.01 4.65 -9.88
N ILE A 24 17.48 3.65 -10.57
CA ILE A 24 16.25 3.81 -11.36
C ILE A 24 15.11 4.17 -10.41
N LEU A 25 14.35 5.19 -10.77
CA LEU A 25 13.20 5.66 -10.02
C LEU A 25 11.96 4.91 -10.47
N ARG A 26 11.03 4.70 -9.54
CA ARG A 26 9.70 4.16 -9.85
C ARG A 26 8.93 5.12 -10.79
N PRO A 27 8.06 4.60 -11.68
CA PRO A 27 7.37 5.38 -12.72
C PRO A 27 6.76 6.71 -12.26
N GLU A 28 6.00 6.71 -11.17
CA GLU A 28 5.41 7.93 -10.59
C GLU A 28 6.46 9.00 -10.28
N VAL A 29 7.55 8.62 -9.60
CA VAL A 29 8.61 9.57 -9.18
C VAL A 29 9.39 10.06 -10.39
N ALA A 30 9.67 9.16 -11.34
CA ALA A 30 10.30 9.51 -12.61
C ALA A 30 9.44 10.51 -13.39
N PHE A 31 8.13 10.30 -13.48
CA PHE A 31 7.24 11.20 -14.20
C PHE A 31 7.08 12.56 -13.49
N GLU A 32 6.98 12.57 -12.17
CA GLU A 32 6.95 13.82 -11.39
C GLU A 32 8.20 14.67 -11.62
N ARG A 33 9.38 14.03 -11.74
CA ARG A 33 10.61 14.73 -12.11
C ARG A 33 10.63 15.13 -13.58
N ALA A 34 10.12 14.29 -14.48
CA ALA A 34 10.01 14.63 -15.90
C ALA A 34 9.22 15.93 -16.13
N ARG A 35 8.11 16.12 -15.41
CA ARG A 35 7.29 17.35 -15.45
C ARG A 35 8.06 18.61 -15.06
N ILE A 36 9.13 18.47 -14.28
CA ILE A 36 10.02 19.57 -13.88
C ILE A 36 11.07 19.82 -14.96
N TYR A 37 11.85 18.79 -15.30
CA TYR A 37 13.09 18.92 -16.08
C TYR A 37 12.91 18.84 -17.60
N TYR A 38 11.78 18.34 -18.08
CA TYR A 38 11.53 18.13 -19.50
C TYR A 38 10.34 18.97 -19.98
N ASP A 39 10.42 19.41 -21.24
CA ASP A 39 9.38 20.16 -21.90
C ASP A 39 8.27 19.20 -22.37
N LEU A 40 7.19 19.19 -21.60
CA LEU A 40 6.00 18.36 -21.84
C LEU A 40 4.86 19.16 -22.48
N ASP A 41 5.10 20.42 -22.86
CA ASP A 41 4.09 21.18 -23.60
C ASP A 41 4.10 20.77 -25.07
N SER A 42 3.04 20.11 -25.49
CA SER A 42 2.87 19.66 -26.87
C SER A 42 2.90 20.80 -27.89
N ASP A 43 2.61 22.05 -27.51
CA ASP A 43 2.62 23.20 -28.44
C ASP A 43 4.06 23.64 -28.80
N ASN A 44 5.07 23.21 -28.02
CA ASN A 44 6.49 23.45 -28.32
C ASN A 44 7.06 22.46 -29.35
N TYR A 45 6.23 21.55 -29.87
CA TYR A 45 6.59 20.57 -30.89
C TYR A 45 5.68 20.71 -32.11
N SER A 46 6.25 20.66 -33.32
CA SER A 46 5.45 20.62 -34.55
C SER A 46 4.61 19.34 -34.65
N HIS A 47 5.15 18.24 -34.13
CA HIS A 47 4.51 16.95 -33.93
C HIS A 47 5.27 16.21 -32.83
N PHE A 48 4.58 15.42 -32.00
CA PHE A 48 5.18 14.60 -30.96
C PHE A 48 4.74 13.16 -31.13
N SER A 49 5.68 12.27 -31.50
CA SER A 49 5.37 10.86 -31.69
C SER A 49 5.43 10.07 -30.38
N LEU A 50 4.81 8.90 -30.35
CA LEU A 50 4.80 8.03 -29.17
C LEU A 50 6.23 7.67 -28.73
N GLN A 51 7.17 7.45 -29.65
CA GLN A 51 8.53 7.02 -29.32
C GLN A 51 9.49 8.19 -29.05
N GLN A 52 9.02 9.43 -29.21
CA GLN A 52 9.87 10.60 -29.06
C GLN A 52 10.10 10.92 -27.58
N MET A 53 11.37 11.03 -27.19
CA MET A 53 11.73 11.55 -25.86
C MET A 53 11.53 13.07 -25.83
N PRO A 54 10.90 13.63 -24.79
CA PRO A 54 10.77 15.08 -24.66
C PRO A 54 12.13 15.75 -24.54
N LYS A 55 12.21 17.01 -25.00
CA LYS A 55 13.41 17.85 -24.87
C LYS A 55 13.61 18.22 -23.41
N ARG A 56 14.86 18.13 -22.94
CA ARG A 56 15.22 18.69 -21.63
C ARG A 56 15.06 20.22 -21.68
N LYS A 57 14.45 20.82 -20.66
CA LYS A 57 14.35 22.28 -20.54
C LYS A 57 15.75 22.89 -20.41
N SER A 58 15.96 24.03 -21.04
CA SER A 58 17.20 24.81 -20.89
C SER A 58 17.11 25.79 -19.72
N GLY A 59 18.27 26.16 -19.15
CA GLY A 59 18.37 27.11 -18.05
C GLY A 59 18.56 26.46 -16.68
N PHE A 60 18.48 27.27 -15.62
CA PHE A 60 18.69 26.82 -14.24
C PHE A 60 17.41 26.19 -13.68
N ILE A 61 17.25 24.88 -13.87
CA ILE A 61 16.12 24.09 -13.36
C ILE A 61 16.54 23.38 -12.07
N THR A 62 15.68 23.42 -11.06
CA THR A 62 15.90 22.75 -9.77
C THR A 62 14.73 21.84 -9.43
N PRO A 63 14.85 20.94 -8.43
CA PRO A 63 13.71 20.11 -7.99
C PRO A 63 12.49 20.91 -7.51
N PHE A 64 12.66 22.21 -7.20
CA PHE A 64 11.60 23.11 -6.76
C PHE A 64 11.00 23.95 -7.90
N SER A 65 11.53 23.82 -9.12
CA SER A 65 10.99 24.51 -10.29
C SER A 65 9.58 24.02 -10.63
N THR A 66 8.78 24.90 -11.23
CA THR A 66 7.37 24.62 -11.56
C THR A 66 7.23 23.39 -12.45
N LYS A 67 6.36 22.48 -12.02
CA LYS A 67 5.96 21.30 -12.78
C LYS A 67 5.05 21.72 -13.92
N TYR A 68 5.19 21.07 -15.07
CA TYR A 68 4.18 21.18 -16.11
C TYR A 68 2.89 20.47 -15.68
N ASP A 69 1.76 21.15 -15.80
CA ASP A 69 0.43 20.57 -15.57
C ASP A 69 -0.20 20.21 -16.91
N ARG A 70 -0.77 19.01 -16.98
CA ARG A 70 -1.46 18.52 -18.18
C ARG A 70 -2.53 19.51 -18.64
N LYS A 71 -2.66 19.69 -19.96
CA LYS A 71 -3.74 20.49 -20.55
C LYS A 71 -5.14 19.98 -20.15
N ARG A 72 -6.13 20.88 -20.26
CA ARG A 72 -7.53 20.61 -19.93
C ARG A 72 -8.04 19.36 -20.67
N LYS A 73 -8.94 18.63 -20.01
CA LYS A 73 -9.57 17.42 -20.56
C LYS A 73 -10.19 17.70 -21.94
N GLY A 74 -9.83 16.92 -22.94
CA GLY A 74 -10.26 17.08 -24.34
C GLY A 74 -9.28 17.84 -25.24
N MET A 75 -8.25 18.49 -24.66
CA MET A 75 -7.12 19.02 -25.44
C MET A 75 -6.06 17.93 -25.63
N TYR A 76 -5.45 17.92 -26.81
CA TYR A 76 -4.32 17.05 -27.11
C TYR A 76 -3.09 17.52 -26.34
N ASP A 77 -2.43 16.59 -25.65
CA ASP A 77 -1.20 16.85 -24.93
C ASP A 77 -0.24 15.66 -25.05
N GLY A 78 0.10 15.31 -26.30
CA GLY A 78 0.90 14.13 -26.62
C GLY A 78 2.27 14.09 -25.96
N ALA A 79 2.98 15.22 -25.82
CA ALA A 79 4.27 15.24 -25.13
C ALA A 79 4.13 14.81 -23.66
N TYR A 80 3.07 15.24 -22.97
CA TYR A 80 2.76 14.81 -21.63
C TYR A 80 2.28 13.34 -21.58
N ASP A 81 1.22 13.03 -22.34
CA ASP A 81 0.52 11.75 -22.28
C ASP A 81 1.41 10.59 -22.75
N HIS A 82 2.18 10.77 -23.83
CA HIS A 82 3.10 9.74 -24.32
C HIS A 82 4.31 9.57 -23.39
N THR A 83 4.84 10.64 -22.81
CA THR A 83 5.94 10.54 -21.84
C THR A 83 5.50 9.76 -20.59
N GLN A 84 4.31 10.07 -20.06
CA GLN A 84 3.75 9.32 -18.93
C GLN A 84 3.61 7.84 -19.27
N HIS A 85 2.95 7.56 -20.40
CA HIS A 85 2.72 6.19 -20.86
C HIS A 85 4.03 5.40 -21.02
N ASN A 86 5.04 5.99 -21.66
CA ASN A 86 6.32 5.33 -21.88
C ASN A 86 7.09 5.06 -20.59
N ILE A 87 6.98 5.95 -19.59
CA ILE A 87 7.55 5.71 -18.27
C ILE A 87 6.81 4.58 -17.55
N ASP A 88 5.48 4.57 -17.62
CA ASP A 88 4.64 3.54 -16.98
C ASP A 88 4.87 2.13 -17.54
N ILE A 89 5.15 2.00 -18.85
CA ILE A 89 5.47 0.72 -19.49
C ILE A 89 6.97 0.38 -19.46
N GLY A 90 7.82 1.31 -19.01
CA GLY A 90 9.27 1.13 -18.92
C GLY A 90 10.05 1.26 -20.23
N TRP A 91 9.46 1.87 -21.27
CA TRP A 91 10.21 2.30 -22.44
C TRP A 91 11.13 3.46 -22.11
N PHE A 92 10.66 4.36 -21.25
CA PHE A 92 11.48 5.41 -20.65
C PHE A 92 11.74 5.06 -19.18
N ILE A 93 12.95 5.27 -18.71
CA ILE A 93 13.31 5.12 -17.30
C ILE A 93 13.84 6.45 -16.78
N GLY A 94 13.42 6.80 -15.56
CA GLY A 94 14.00 7.90 -14.82
C GLY A 94 15.13 7.40 -13.93
N ILE A 95 16.29 8.03 -13.97
CA ILE A 95 17.42 7.71 -13.09
C ILE A 95 17.89 8.95 -12.35
N ASP A 96 18.26 8.79 -11.09
CA ASP A 96 18.93 9.83 -10.31
C ASP A 96 20.03 9.25 -9.42
N GLU A 97 21.25 9.27 -9.97
CA GLU A 97 22.46 8.75 -9.32
C GLU A 97 22.95 9.65 -8.17
N CYS A 98 22.36 10.83 -7.98
CA CYS A 98 22.74 11.74 -6.89
C CYS A 98 22.01 11.43 -5.57
N GLU A 99 20.92 10.67 -5.62
CA GLU A 99 20.18 10.29 -4.43
C GLU A 99 20.72 8.99 -3.81
N GLN A 100 20.74 8.94 -2.48
CA GLN A 100 20.96 7.67 -1.80
C GLN A 100 19.80 6.72 -2.10
N TRP A 101 20.11 5.42 -2.16
CA TRP A 101 19.11 4.41 -2.40
C TRP A 101 18.04 4.43 -1.30
N ASP A 102 16.78 4.49 -1.72
CA ASP A 102 15.58 4.70 -0.88
C ASP A 102 14.47 3.81 -1.42
N TYR A 103 13.92 2.95 -0.55
CA TYR A 103 12.86 1.99 -0.88
C TYR A 103 11.61 2.64 -1.48
N PHE A 104 11.26 3.86 -1.05
CA PHE A 104 10.08 4.57 -1.53
C PHE A 104 10.26 5.16 -2.93
N LYS A 105 11.48 5.22 -3.44
CA LYS A 105 11.79 5.84 -4.73
C LYS A 105 12.38 4.86 -5.74
N HIS A 106 13.16 3.90 -5.26
CA HIS A 106 13.98 3.01 -6.07
C HIS A 106 13.44 1.58 -5.98
N PRO A 107 12.81 1.07 -7.05
CA PRO A 107 12.18 -0.24 -7.01
C PRO A 107 13.17 -1.38 -7.28
N PHE A 108 14.43 -1.08 -7.58
CA PHE A 108 15.47 -2.07 -7.85
C PHE A 108 16.60 -1.97 -6.85
N TYR A 109 17.12 -3.11 -6.38
CA TYR A 109 18.31 -3.18 -5.54
C TYR A 109 19.08 -4.47 -5.80
N PHE A 110 20.35 -4.52 -5.38
CA PHE A 110 21.17 -5.72 -5.43
C PHE A 110 21.15 -6.44 -4.09
N ASP A 111 20.83 -7.74 -4.11
CA ASP A 111 20.88 -8.59 -2.93
C ASP A 111 22.33 -8.97 -2.54
N GLU A 112 22.48 -9.82 -1.53
CA GLU A 112 23.79 -10.28 -1.04
C GLU A 112 24.61 -11.03 -2.11
N LYS A 113 23.96 -11.55 -3.15
CA LYS A 113 24.60 -12.27 -4.27
C LYS A 113 24.88 -11.37 -5.47
N GLY A 114 24.54 -10.07 -5.37
CA GLY A 114 24.64 -9.13 -6.47
C GLY A 114 23.57 -9.34 -7.56
N ASP A 115 22.49 -10.05 -7.23
CA ASP A 115 21.36 -10.23 -8.14
C ASP A 115 20.41 -9.03 -8.08
N LEU A 116 19.97 -8.54 -9.24
CA LEU A 116 19.03 -7.43 -9.33
C LEU A 116 17.64 -7.90 -8.89
N ILE A 117 17.18 -7.38 -7.76
CA ILE A 117 15.85 -7.63 -7.21
C ILE A 117 14.94 -6.46 -7.53
N TYR A 118 13.69 -6.76 -7.88
CA TYR A 118 12.62 -5.79 -8.02
C TYR A 118 11.70 -5.90 -6.80
N ASP A 119 11.59 -4.82 -6.06
CA ASP A 119 10.71 -4.67 -4.89
C ASP A 119 10.22 -3.22 -4.89
N CYS A 120 9.12 -2.98 -5.60
CA CYS A 120 8.57 -1.66 -5.80
C CYS A 120 7.59 -1.29 -4.70
N PHE A 121 7.84 -0.19 -4.02
CA PHE A 121 6.88 0.39 -3.08
C PHE A 121 5.57 0.74 -3.79
N MET A 122 4.50 0.03 -3.42
CA MET A 122 3.18 0.06 -4.07
C MET A 122 3.24 -0.44 -5.52
N SER A 123 3.49 -1.73 -5.77
CA SER A 123 3.51 -2.32 -7.13
C SER A 123 2.18 -2.19 -7.88
N HIS A 124 1.99 -1.15 -8.68
CA HIS A 124 0.80 -0.92 -9.53
C HIS A 124 1.12 -0.43 -10.95
N TRP A 125 2.34 -0.67 -11.40
CA TRP A 125 2.80 -0.26 -12.73
C TRP A 125 2.67 -1.41 -13.72
N HIS A 126 2.71 -1.07 -15.01
CA HIS A 126 2.59 -2.07 -16.06
C HIS A 126 3.68 -3.13 -15.89
N GLU A 127 3.33 -4.41 -16.04
CA GLU A 127 4.26 -5.54 -15.88
C GLU A 127 5.50 -5.43 -16.79
N TRP A 128 5.35 -4.71 -17.91
CA TRP A 128 6.45 -4.44 -18.83
C TRP A 128 7.55 -3.59 -18.21
N PHE A 129 7.26 -2.73 -17.23
CA PHE A 129 8.29 -1.88 -16.62
C PHE A 129 9.43 -2.71 -16.02
N GLU A 130 9.11 -3.69 -15.18
CA GLU A 130 10.11 -4.59 -14.61
C GLU A 130 10.81 -5.40 -15.71
N MET A 131 10.03 -5.94 -16.65
CA MET A 131 10.53 -6.79 -17.72
C MET A 131 11.56 -6.07 -18.60
N GLU A 132 11.26 -4.84 -19.01
CA GLU A 132 12.13 -4.01 -19.85
C GLU A 132 13.42 -3.63 -19.13
N VAL A 133 13.33 -3.19 -17.86
CA VAL A 133 14.50 -2.84 -17.05
C VAL A 133 15.40 -4.06 -16.81
N ARG A 134 14.82 -5.23 -16.51
CA ARG A 134 15.60 -6.48 -16.37
C ARG A 134 16.26 -6.88 -17.69
N GLY A 135 15.57 -6.69 -18.81
CA GLY A 135 16.10 -6.92 -20.15
C GLY A 135 17.31 -6.02 -20.43
N ALA A 136 17.22 -4.73 -20.11
CA ALA A 136 18.32 -3.78 -20.23
C ALA A 136 19.48 -4.12 -19.28
N TYR A 137 19.20 -4.47 -18.03
CA TYR A 137 20.22 -4.87 -17.06
C TYR A 137 21.00 -6.09 -17.54
N ARG A 138 20.32 -7.12 -18.07
CA ARG A 138 20.99 -8.32 -18.60
C ARG A 138 21.98 -7.95 -19.71
N LYS A 139 21.55 -7.16 -20.68
CA LYS A 139 22.41 -6.68 -21.79
C LYS A 139 23.58 -5.83 -21.29
N CYS A 140 23.32 -4.96 -20.31
CA CYS A 140 24.35 -4.16 -19.64
C CYS A 140 25.38 -5.08 -18.98
N LEU A 141 24.93 -6.02 -18.16
CA LEU A 141 25.78 -6.96 -17.43
C LEU A 141 26.65 -7.81 -18.36
N ASP A 142 26.09 -8.31 -19.47
CA ASP A 142 26.83 -9.06 -20.49
C ASP A 142 27.94 -8.20 -21.12
N SER A 143 27.63 -6.93 -21.41
CA SER A 143 28.61 -5.96 -21.93
C SER A 143 29.72 -5.63 -20.92
N HIS A 144 29.46 -5.87 -19.62
CA HIS A 144 30.38 -5.71 -18.51
C HIS A 144 30.93 -7.05 -18.00
N GLN A 145 31.06 -8.05 -18.90
CA GLN A 145 31.70 -9.35 -18.64
C GLN A 145 31.00 -10.19 -17.54
N GLY A 146 29.72 -9.95 -17.29
CA GLY A 146 28.98 -10.70 -16.27
C GLY A 146 29.32 -10.30 -14.83
N ARG A 147 30.13 -9.26 -14.61
CA ARG A 147 30.57 -8.86 -13.27
C ARG A 147 29.40 -8.26 -12.48
N LYS A 148 28.89 -9.04 -11.52
CA LYS A 148 27.78 -8.61 -10.67
C LYS A 148 28.17 -7.42 -9.77
N PRO A 149 27.25 -6.46 -9.56
CA PRO A 149 27.42 -5.39 -8.59
C PRO A 149 27.54 -5.87 -7.15
N ALA A 150 28.09 -5.02 -6.29
CA ALA A 150 28.03 -5.23 -4.85
C ALA A 150 26.59 -5.06 -4.32
N PRO A 151 26.24 -5.65 -3.17
CA PRO A 151 24.93 -5.47 -2.55
C PRO A 151 24.62 -3.99 -2.32
N THR A 152 23.36 -3.60 -2.56
CA THR A 152 22.91 -2.22 -2.38
C THR A 152 22.97 -1.81 -0.92
N GLN A 153 23.62 -0.68 -0.64
CA GLN A 153 23.60 -0.07 0.69
C GLN A 153 22.25 0.62 0.90
N LYS A 154 21.38 -0.01 1.69
CA LYS A 154 20.06 0.53 2.02
C LYS A 154 20.17 1.55 3.15
N ILE A 155 19.43 2.66 3.06
CA ILE A 155 19.27 3.57 4.19
C ILE A 155 18.60 2.78 5.33
N HIS A 156 19.30 2.67 6.47
CA HIS A 156 18.72 2.16 7.70
C HIS A 156 17.82 3.25 8.29
N TYR A 157 16.50 3.04 8.30
CA TYR A 157 15.54 3.96 8.95
C TYR A 157 15.55 3.86 10.49
N SER A 158 16.66 3.40 11.09
CA SER A 158 16.78 3.16 12.53
C SER A 158 18.01 3.87 13.09
N ASP A 159 17.88 5.18 13.31
CA ASP A 159 18.76 5.95 14.19
C ASP A 159 17.93 6.91 15.05
N ALA A 160 17.17 6.35 16.00
CA ALA A 160 16.87 7.09 17.22
C ALA A 160 18.14 7.07 18.09
N PRO A 161 18.62 8.21 18.63
CA PRO A 161 19.90 8.25 19.31
C PRO A 161 19.88 7.38 20.56
N ILE A 162 20.80 6.40 20.60
CA ILE A 162 21.13 5.60 21.79
C ILE A 162 21.86 6.53 22.76
N LYS A 163 21.12 7.33 23.53
CA LYS A 163 21.65 7.93 24.76
C LYS A 163 21.32 7.01 25.92
N HIS A 164 22.38 6.35 26.41
CA HIS A 164 22.53 5.67 27.70
C HIS A 164 21.21 5.25 28.38
N ALA A 165 20.86 3.98 28.21
CA ALA A 165 19.83 3.31 29.00
C ALA A 165 20.22 3.30 30.48
N GLN A 166 19.78 4.31 31.21
CA GLN A 166 19.68 4.24 32.67
C GLN A 166 18.36 3.54 32.99
N ALA A 167 18.48 2.26 33.36
CA ALA A 167 17.53 1.48 34.17
C ALA A 167 16.03 1.67 33.85
N ALA A 168 15.58 1.30 32.65
CA ALA A 168 14.15 1.12 32.38
C ALA A 168 13.66 -0.23 32.95
N LYS A 169 13.45 -0.26 34.27
CA LYS A 169 12.77 -1.37 34.98
C LYS A 169 11.26 -1.49 34.63
N THR A 170 10.82 -0.90 33.51
CA THR A 170 9.40 -0.66 33.18
C THR A 170 8.94 -1.35 31.88
N ILE A 171 9.82 -2.01 31.12
CA ILE A 171 9.47 -2.54 29.78
C ILE A 171 9.18 -4.06 29.81
N ASN A 172 9.43 -4.73 30.94
CA ASN A 172 9.09 -6.15 31.11
C ASN A 172 7.57 -6.32 31.28
N SER A 173 6.85 -6.47 30.17
CA SER A 173 5.41 -6.73 30.14
C SER A 173 5.04 -7.64 28.97
N LYS A 174 3.91 -8.34 29.07
CA LYS A 174 3.40 -9.21 27.99
C LYS A 174 3.15 -8.42 26.70
N ALA A 175 2.71 -7.17 26.81
CA ALA A 175 2.49 -6.32 25.64
C ALA A 175 3.82 -6.04 24.89
N ALA A 176 4.89 -5.73 25.62
CA ALA A 176 6.22 -5.55 25.03
C ALA A 176 6.71 -6.85 24.36
N GLY A 177 6.49 -7.99 24.99
CA GLY A 177 6.77 -9.32 24.42
C GLY A 177 6.07 -9.59 23.09
N ARG A 178 4.75 -9.33 23.05
CA ARG A 178 3.94 -9.53 21.83
C ARG A 178 4.39 -8.60 20.69
N LEU A 179 4.74 -7.36 21.03
CA LEU A 179 5.27 -6.39 20.06
C LEU A 179 6.62 -6.83 19.51
N LEU A 180 7.50 -7.38 20.36
CA LEU A 180 8.78 -7.94 19.91
C LEU A 180 8.57 -9.14 18.99
N ALA A 181 7.64 -10.04 19.30
CA ALA A 181 7.31 -11.16 18.42
C ALA A 181 6.77 -10.69 17.06
N ALA A 182 5.85 -9.72 17.07
CA ALA A 182 5.36 -9.11 15.84
C ALA A 182 6.49 -8.42 15.03
N GLY A 183 7.39 -7.72 15.72
CA GLY A 183 8.58 -7.09 15.14
C GLY A 183 9.53 -8.11 14.51
N GLY A 184 9.77 -9.25 15.16
CA GLY A 184 10.63 -10.32 14.65
C GLY A 184 10.12 -10.92 13.34
N VAL A 185 8.81 -11.17 13.24
CA VAL A 185 8.18 -11.65 11.99
C VAL A 185 8.20 -10.59 10.91
N TYR A 186 7.87 -9.34 11.26
CA TYR A 186 7.81 -8.24 10.30
C TYR A 186 9.17 -7.94 9.67
N ASN A 187 10.24 -8.01 10.46
CA ASN A 187 11.61 -7.72 10.02
C ASN A 187 12.36 -8.97 9.55
N GLY A 188 11.71 -10.13 9.47
CA GLY A 188 12.37 -11.40 9.11
C GLY A 188 13.48 -11.83 10.07
N ASN A 189 13.49 -11.32 11.31
CA ASN A 189 14.51 -11.54 12.32
C ASN A 189 13.89 -12.00 13.65
N ILE A 190 13.32 -13.19 13.64
CA ILE A 190 12.64 -13.77 14.81
C ILE A 190 13.62 -13.99 15.96
N GLU A 191 14.84 -14.47 15.68
CA GLU A 191 15.82 -14.77 16.73
C GLU A 191 16.32 -13.52 17.45
N GLY A 192 16.62 -12.43 16.73
CA GLY A 192 17.09 -11.18 17.33
C GLY A 192 16.05 -10.53 18.23
N PHE A 193 14.79 -10.53 17.80
CA PHE A 193 13.68 -10.00 18.60
C PHE A 193 13.33 -10.92 19.78
N ARG A 194 13.44 -12.25 19.64
CA ARG A 194 13.27 -13.18 20.77
C ARG A 194 14.33 -12.96 21.83
N LYS A 195 15.59 -12.80 21.43
CA LYS A 195 16.69 -12.48 22.34
C LYS A 195 16.46 -11.17 23.09
N THR A 196 15.83 -10.19 22.43
CA THR A 196 15.45 -8.91 23.06
C THR A 196 14.36 -9.13 24.12
N ALA A 197 13.37 -10.00 23.86
CA ALA A 197 12.35 -10.34 24.85
C ALA A 197 12.95 -11.10 26.05
N GLU A 198 13.88 -12.03 25.81
CA GLU A 198 14.64 -12.76 26.85
C GLU A 198 15.48 -11.81 27.71
N GLN A 199 16.08 -10.78 27.11
CA GLN A 199 16.83 -9.75 27.83
C GLN A 199 15.95 -8.86 28.71
N LEU A 200 14.72 -8.56 28.27
CA LEU A 200 13.72 -7.89 29.10
C LEU A 200 13.23 -8.80 30.25
N GLY A 201 13.25 -10.12 30.03
CA GLY A 201 12.88 -11.16 30.99
C GLY A 201 11.39 -11.20 31.31
N GLY A 202 11.01 -12.02 32.29
CA GLY A 202 9.66 -12.10 32.88
C GLY A 202 8.51 -12.16 31.88
N ASP A 203 7.54 -11.27 32.07
CA ASP A 203 6.31 -11.17 31.28
C ASP A 203 6.57 -10.87 29.80
N ALA A 204 7.68 -10.24 29.44
CA ALA A 204 8.02 -10.01 28.03
C ALA A 204 8.31 -11.30 27.27
N VAL A 205 8.95 -12.29 27.91
CA VAL A 205 9.16 -13.61 27.28
C VAL A 205 7.82 -14.34 27.14
N GLU A 206 6.98 -14.29 28.17
CA GLU A 206 5.66 -14.92 28.11
C GLU A 206 4.78 -14.29 27.01
N GLY A 207 4.80 -12.96 26.88
CA GLY A 207 4.11 -12.25 25.82
C GLY A 207 4.65 -12.57 24.43
N TYR A 208 5.97 -12.77 24.30
CA TYR A 208 6.60 -13.19 23.04
C TYR A 208 6.16 -14.59 22.65
N ASP A 209 6.26 -15.55 23.56
CA ASP A 209 5.92 -16.97 23.33
C ASP A 209 4.41 -17.18 23.12
N GLN A 210 3.55 -16.28 23.64
CA GLN A 210 2.12 -16.24 23.31
C GLN A 210 1.85 -15.99 21.82
N VAL A 211 2.78 -15.31 21.12
CA VAL A 211 2.66 -15.00 19.69
C VAL A 211 3.49 -15.96 18.84
N LEU A 212 4.72 -16.29 19.27
CA LEU A 212 5.65 -17.16 18.55
C LEU A 212 6.28 -18.19 19.48
N ASN A 213 5.80 -19.43 19.40
CA ASN A 213 6.38 -20.61 20.05
C ASN A 213 6.61 -21.78 19.08
N GLU A 214 7.28 -22.83 19.56
CA GLU A 214 7.63 -24.04 18.80
C GLU A 214 6.42 -24.75 18.15
N LYS A 215 5.21 -24.60 18.68
CA LYS A 215 3.97 -25.15 18.08
C LYS A 215 3.41 -24.29 16.95
N THR A 216 3.73 -23.00 16.93
CA THR A 216 3.31 -22.01 15.92
C THR A 216 4.35 -21.75 14.83
N ALA A 217 5.60 -22.17 15.04
CA ALA A 217 6.71 -22.00 14.11
C ALA A 217 6.51 -22.70 12.74
N GLY A 218 5.54 -23.61 12.62
CA GLY A 218 5.17 -24.30 11.38
C GLY A 218 4.02 -23.67 10.59
N THR A 219 3.51 -22.49 10.97
CA THR A 219 2.45 -21.80 10.20
C THR A 219 2.72 -20.30 10.20
N VAL A 220 3.46 -19.84 9.18
CA VAL A 220 3.69 -18.41 8.92
C VAL A 220 2.34 -17.74 8.73
N ILE A 221 1.93 -16.95 9.70
CA ILE A 221 0.71 -16.15 9.64
C ILE A 221 1.13 -14.71 9.85
N ALA A 222 0.91 -13.95 8.78
CA ALA A 222 1.02 -12.51 8.74
C ALA A 222 0.03 -11.87 9.73
N ALA A 223 0.43 -10.72 10.27
CA ALA A 223 -0.33 -9.83 11.13
C ALA A 223 -0.52 -10.30 12.58
N ALA A 224 -0.22 -9.38 13.52
CA ALA A 224 -0.43 -9.49 14.96
C ALA A 224 -1.92 -9.61 15.38
N SER A 225 -2.79 -10.17 14.53
CA SER A 225 -4.18 -10.49 14.85
C SER A 225 -4.71 -11.74 14.14
N ILE A 226 -3.91 -12.47 13.35
CA ILE A 226 -4.40 -13.65 12.60
C ILE A 226 -3.97 -14.99 13.26
N LEU A 227 -3.04 -14.99 14.22
CA LEU A 227 -2.46 -16.22 14.80
C LEU A 227 -3.11 -16.81 16.06
N LEU A 228 -4.25 -16.29 16.52
CA LEU A 228 -5.02 -16.95 17.60
C LEU A 228 -6.17 -17.83 17.08
N ALA A 229 -6.41 -17.83 15.76
CA ALA A 229 -7.43 -18.63 15.07
C ALA A 229 -7.22 -20.17 15.10
N LYS A 230 -6.19 -20.68 15.80
CA LYS A 230 -5.92 -22.11 15.97
C LYS A 230 -6.21 -22.65 17.37
N ARG A 231 -6.84 -21.89 18.29
CA ARG A 231 -7.32 -22.43 19.58
C ARG A 231 -8.84 -22.27 19.74
N PRO A 232 -9.56 -23.25 20.33
CA PRO A 232 -11.02 -23.31 20.29
C PRO A 232 -11.71 -22.36 21.30
N ASN A 233 -11.00 -21.44 21.93
CA ASN A 233 -11.57 -20.63 23.01
C ASN A 233 -12.16 -19.33 22.48
N ALA A 234 -13.47 -19.37 22.22
CA ALA A 234 -14.31 -18.27 21.75
C ALA A 234 -14.26 -16.98 22.62
N LYS A 235 -13.81 -17.05 23.88
CA LYS A 235 -13.74 -15.90 24.79
C LYS A 235 -12.64 -14.88 24.51
N LEU A 236 -11.67 -15.16 23.64
CA LEU A 236 -10.57 -14.24 23.31
C LEU A 236 -10.91 -13.26 22.17
N PHE A 237 -12.00 -13.50 21.44
CA PHE A 237 -12.42 -12.66 20.32
C PHE A 237 -13.23 -11.43 20.76
N GLU A 238 -13.84 -11.46 21.96
CA GLU A 238 -14.68 -10.37 22.48
C GLU A 238 -13.88 -9.16 22.98
N ASP A 239 -12.59 -9.31 23.29
CA ASP A 239 -11.76 -8.29 23.93
C ASP A 239 -10.89 -7.46 22.95
N MET A 240 -10.94 -7.72 21.64
CA MET A 240 -10.07 -7.07 20.64
C MET A 240 -10.88 -6.30 19.59
N ASN A 241 -11.03 -4.99 19.81
CA ASN A 241 -11.83 -4.11 18.94
C ASN A 241 -11.00 -3.23 17.99
N SER A 242 -9.78 -3.67 17.65
CA SER A 242 -8.82 -2.86 16.88
C SER A 242 -8.12 -3.64 15.78
N TYR A 243 -7.84 -2.99 14.65
CA TYR A 243 -7.13 -3.53 13.49
C TYR A 243 -5.99 -2.62 13.07
N LEU A 244 -4.82 -3.21 12.86
CA LEU A 244 -3.63 -2.51 12.38
C LEU A 244 -3.45 -2.75 10.88
N GLY A 245 -3.91 -1.79 10.07
CA GLY A 245 -3.86 -1.90 8.61
C GLY A 245 -2.84 -0.97 7.96
N LYS A 246 -2.52 -1.22 6.69
CA LYS A 246 -1.63 -0.36 5.89
C LYS A 246 -2.42 0.48 4.90
N LEU A 247 -2.15 1.77 4.85
CA LEU A 247 -2.62 2.69 3.82
C LEU A 247 -1.45 3.48 3.26
N ARG A 248 -1.13 3.30 1.97
CA ARG A 248 0.01 3.96 1.31
C ARG A 248 1.33 3.77 2.08
N GLY A 249 1.56 2.56 2.58
CA GLY A 249 2.76 2.22 3.37
C GLY A 249 2.72 2.66 4.84
N GLU A 250 1.87 3.61 5.21
CA GLU A 250 1.70 4.03 6.59
C GLU A 250 0.80 3.05 7.36
N ILE A 251 1.19 2.80 8.60
CA ILE A 251 0.39 1.99 9.52
C ILE A 251 -0.74 2.86 10.08
N LYS A 252 -1.98 2.37 10.00
CA LYS A 252 -3.18 2.99 10.55
C LYS A 252 -3.81 2.03 11.54
N LEU A 253 -3.93 2.47 12.80
CA LEU A 253 -4.72 1.79 13.81
C LEU A 253 -6.18 2.21 13.63
N LEU A 254 -7.04 1.22 13.48
CA LEU A 254 -8.49 1.37 13.43
C LEU A 254 -9.06 0.77 14.70
N ASP A 255 -9.84 1.54 15.45
CA ASP A 255 -10.49 1.12 16.69
C ASP A 255 -12.02 1.10 16.52
N GLY A 256 -12.74 0.44 17.42
CA GLY A 256 -14.20 0.31 17.31
C GLY A 256 -14.63 -0.67 16.21
N LEU A 257 -13.86 -1.74 16.05
CA LEU A 257 -14.13 -2.84 15.15
C LEU A 257 -14.58 -4.08 15.92
N GLU A 258 -15.21 -5.01 15.25
CA GLU A 258 -15.46 -6.36 15.72
C GLU A 258 -14.66 -7.33 14.86
N ILE A 259 -13.82 -8.18 15.47
CA ILE A 259 -13.02 -9.16 14.72
C ILE A 259 -13.72 -10.52 14.76
N LYS A 260 -14.27 -10.94 13.61
CA LYS A 260 -14.97 -12.23 13.49
C LYS A 260 -14.12 -13.23 12.73
N GLN A 261 -14.12 -14.48 13.18
CA GLN A 261 -13.72 -15.59 12.31
C GLN A 261 -14.88 -15.85 11.33
N ILE A 262 -14.64 -15.66 10.04
CA ILE A 262 -15.62 -15.97 8.99
C ILE A 262 -15.09 -17.09 8.10
N ASN A 263 -16.00 -17.87 7.52
CA ASN A 263 -15.70 -18.68 6.36
C ASN A 263 -16.05 -17.87 5.12
N TYR A 264 -15.07 -17.20 4.54
CA TYR A 264 -15.26 -16.45 3.29
C TYR A 264 -15.53 -17.43 2.17
N ILE A 265 -16.58 -17.25 1.40
CA ILE A 265 -16.92 -18.07 0.22
C ILE A 265 -17.03 -17.12 -0.97
N LYS A 266 -16.14 -17.25 -1.95
CA LYS A 266 -16.14 -16.40 -3.14
C LYS A 266 -17.44 -16.59 -3.92
N ARG A 267 -18.30 -15.57 -3.94
CA ARG A 267 -19.59 -15.60 -4.65
C ARG A 267 -19.38 -15.63 -6.16
N ASP A 268 -20.35 -16.18 -6.87
CA ASP A 268 -20.40 -16.06 -8.32
C ASP A 268 -20.39 -14.57 -8.75
N PRO A 269 -19.54 -14.17 -9.73
CA PRO A 269 -19.43 -12.78 -10.15
C PRO A 269 -20.73 -12.16 -10.66
N ALA A 270 -21.62 -12.94 -11.29
CA ALA A 270 -22.89 -12.45 -11.83
C ALA A 270 -23.89 -12.14 -10.70
N GLU A 271 -23.93 -12.98 -9.66
CA GLU A 271 -24.73 -12.73 -8.46
C GLU A 271 -24.23 -11.49 -7.70
N ALA A 272 -22.92 -11.38 -7.49
CA ALA A 272 -22.31 -10.21 -6.85
C ALA A 272 -22.60 -8.91 -7.63
N ALA A 273 -22.55 -8.98 -8.97
CA ALA A 273 -22.91 -7.86 -9.83
C ALA A 273 -24.39 -7.48 -9.73
N ALA A 274 -25.30 -8.45 -9.59
CA ALA A 274 -26.73 -8.19 -9.39
C ALA A 274 -26.99 -7.44 -8.09
N LEU A 275 -26.40 -7.89 -6.98
CA LEU A 275 -26.49 -7.23 -5.68
C LEU A 275 -25.87 -5.83 -5.72
N ARG A 276 -24.76 -5.64 -6.45
CA ARG A 276 -24.15 -4.31 -6.63
C ARG A 276 -25.05 -3.36 -7.41
N ARG A 277 -25.78 -3.85 -8.44
CA ARG A 277 -26.75 -3.04 -9.18
C ARG A 277 -27.90 -2.58 -8.30
N GLU A 278 -28.47 -3.48 -7.51
CA GLU A 278 -29.51 -3.17 -6.53
C GLU A 278 -29.02 -2.14 -5.49
N PHE A 279 -27.80 -2.33 -4.99
CA PHE A 279 -27.18 -1.41 -4.04
C PHE A 279 -27.09 0.01 -4.59
N ASN A 280 -26.58 0.13 -5.82
CA ASN A 280 -26.37 1.41 -6.49
C ASN A 280 -27.68 2.11 -6.87
N SER A 281 -28.75 1.34 -7.14
CA SER A 281 -30.02 1.89 -7.61
C SER A 281 -30.90 2.44 -6.48
N SER A 282 -30.94 1.76 -5.33
CA SER A 282 -31.92 2.07 -4.28
C SER A 282 -31.39 1.93 -2.85
N ILE A 283 -30.72 0.82 -2.52
CA ILE A 283 -30.38 0.49 -1.13
C ILE A 283 -29.48 1.54 -0.50
N ARG A 284 -28.44 2.00 -1.22
CA ARG A 284 -27.53 3.05 -0.70
C ARG A 284 -28.31 4.32 -0.32
N LYS A 285 -29.27 4.72 -1.15
CA LYS A 285 -30.13 5.88 -0.92
C LYS A 285 -31.00 5.68 0.32
N SER A 286 -31.65 4.52 0.41
CA SER A 286 -32.55 4.19 1.52
C SER A 286 -31.81 4.10 2.86
N PHE A 287 -30.62 3.50 2.87
CA PHE A 287 -29.77 3.41 4.06
C PHE A 287 -29.36 4.79 4.58
N LEU A 288 -28.94 5.71 3.70
CA LEU A 288 -28.55 7.07 4.11
C LEU A 288 -29.72 7.84 4.73
N LYS A 289 -30.93 7.65 4.19
CA LYS A 289 -32.14 8.27 4.73
C LYS A 289 -32.49 7.75 6.12
N ASP A 290 -32.35 6.45 6.31
CA ASP A 290 -32.61 5.76 7.58
C ASP A 290 -31.71 6.30 8.70
N ILE A 291 -30.42 6.48 8.42
CA ILE A 291 -29.46 6.93 9.43
C ILE A 291 -29.38 8.45 9.61
N ALA A 292 -29.95 9.25 8.68
CA ALA A 292 -29.82 10.72 8.72
C ALA A 292 -30.40 11.38 9.97
N GLY A 293 -31.41 10.76 10.58
CA GLY A 293 -32.10 11.29 11.76
C GLY A 293 -31.56 10.80 13.10
N THR A 294 -30.51 9.99 13.12
CA THR A 294 -30.03 9.40 14.37
C THR A 294 -29.15 10.38 15.17
N PRO A 295 -29.07 10.23 16.51
CA PRO A 295 -28.17 11.05 17.33
C PRO A 295 -26.71 10.97 16.87
N GLU A 296 -26.27 9.81 16.39
CA GLU A 296 -24.92 9.59 15.89
C GLU A 296 -24.66 10.44 14.65
N ALA A 297 -25.58 10.48 13.69
CA ALA A 297 -25.46 11.34 12.51
C ALA A 297 -25.43 12.83 12.91
N ALA A 298 -26.33 13.24 13.80
CA ALA A 298 -26.40 14.62 14.29
C ALA A 298 -25.11 15.08 15.00
N SER A 299 -24.38 14.14 15.62
CA SER A 299 -23.09 14.42 16.27
C SER A 299 -21.91 14.53 15.30
N LYS A 300 -22.02 13.96 14.09
CA LYS A 300 -20.91 13.85 13.11
C LYS A 300 -21.01 14.82 11.94
N PHE A 301 -22.23 15.11 11.51
CA PHE A 301 -22.46 15.84 10.27
C PHE A 301 -23.06 17.21 10.55
N ASN A 302 -22.66 18.20 9.75
CA ASN A 302 -23.28 19.51 9.77
C ASN A 302 -24.71 19.45 9.16
N PRO A 303 -25.56 20.47 9.37
CA PRO A 303 -26.93 20.46 8.86
C PRO A 303 -27.06 20.26 7.34
N SER A 304 -26.09 20.73 6.55
CA SER A 304 -26.10 20.54 5.10
C SER A 304 -25.85 19.09 4.69
N ASP A 305 -24.91 18.41 5.38
CA ASP A 305 -24.65 16.99 5.14
C ASP A 305 -25.80 16.12 5.64
N LEU A 306 -26.43 16.47 6.78
CA LEU A 306 -27.64 15.79 7.27
C LEU A 306 -28.81 15.93 6.29
N LEU A 307 -29.02 17.13 5.74
CA LEU A 307 -30.04 17.34 4.69
C LEU A 307 -29.73 16.47 3.47
N ARG A 308 -28.48 16.47 2.99
CA ARG A 308 -28.05 15.62 1.88
C ARG A 308 -28.31 14.13 2.16
N MET A 309 -28.01 13.65 3.35
CA MET A 309 -28.28 12.26 3.76
C MET A 309 -29.78 11.96 3.78
N SER A 310 -30.61 12.89 4.26
CA SER A 310 -32.09 12.74 4.27
C SER A 310 -32.70 12.68 2.87
N GLU A 311 -32.02 13.20 1.86
CA GLU A 311 -32.36 13.05 0.44
C GLU A 311 -31.76 11.78 -0.18
N GLY A 312 -30.87 11.11 0.55
CA GLY A 312 -30.16 9.88 0.21
C GLY A 312 -28.87 10.11 -0.58
N GLY A 313 -28.29 11.29 -0.48
CA GLY A 313 -26.95 11.62 -0.97
C GLY A 313 -25.87 11.34 0.07
N VAL A 314 -24.66 11.00 -0.39
CA VAL A 314 -23.52 10.70 0.48
C VAL A 314 -22.79 12.01 0.87
N PRO A 315 -22.46 12.25 2.15
CA PRO A 315 -21.62 13.37 2.57
C PRO A 315 -20.24 13.37 1.88
N GLY A 316 -19.64 14.55 1.74
CA GLY A 316 -18.32 14.68 1.12
C GLY A 316 -17.25 13.99 1.98
N GLY A 317 -16.42 13.12 1.37
CA GLY A 317 -15.38 12.39 2.11
C GLY A 317 -15.85 11.07 2.75
N TRP A 318 -17.10 10.66 2.52
CA TRP A 318 -17.67 9.41 3.06
C TRP A 318 -18.11 8.46 1.95
N SER A 319 -18.31 7.19 2.29
CA SER A 319 -18.86 6.13 1.42
C SER A 319 -19.71 5.15 2.23
N VAL A 320 -20.69 4.50 1.62
CA VAL A 320 -21.39 3.38 2.25
C VAL A 320 -20.62 2.10 1.96
N HIS A 321 -20.19 1.41 3.01
CA HIS A 321 -19.38 0.20 2.98
C HIS A 321 -20.19 -1.01 3.45
N HIS A 322 -19.94 -2.16 2.81
CA HIS A 322 -20.47 -3.45 3.21
C HIS A 322 -19.53 -4.10 4.23
N LYS A 323 -20.02 -4.40 5.44
CA LYS A 323 -19.26 -5.04 6.53
C LYS A 323 -18.74 -6.42 6.11
N LEU A 324 -19.64 -7.26 5.60
CA LEU A 324 -19.33 -8.44 4.81
C LEU A 324 -19.53 -8.11 3.32
N PRO A 325 -18.54 -8.39 2.46
CA PRO A 325 -18.55 -7.91 1.09
C PRO A 325 -19.57 -8.67 0.24
N LEU A 326 -20.08 -8.01 -0.82
CA LEU A 326 -20.99 -8.65 -1.79
C LEU A 326 -20.31 -9.74 -2.65
N ASP A 327 -18.98 -9.78 -2.65
CA ASP A 327 -18.17 -10.81 -3.29
C ASP A 327 -18.01 -12.07 -2.40
N ASP A 328 -18.57 -12.02 -1.17
CA ASP A 328 -18.73 -13.10 -0.20
C ASP A 328 -20.24 -13.34 0.08
N GLY A 329 -20.59 -14.01 1.17
CA GLY A 329 -21.95 -14.12 1.71
C GLY A 329 -22.63 -12.81 2.15
N GLY A 330 -21.99 -11.65 2.06
CA GLY A 330 -22.59 -10.36 2.42
C GLY A 330 -23.82 -10.00 1.58
N THR A 331 -24.76 -9.23 2.17
CA THR A 331 -26.03 -8.84 1.53
C THR A 331 -26.24 -7.32 1.56
N ASN A 332 -27.33 -6.86 0.97
CA ASN A 332 -27.76 -5.46 0.98
C ASN A 332 -28.60 -5.07 2.21
N ALA A 333 -28.68 -5.93 3.23
CA ALA A 333 -29.35 -5.61 4.49
C ALA A 333 -28.64 -4.45 5.21
N PHE A 334 -29.39 -3.57 5.87
CA PHE A 334 -28.84 -2.35 6.49
C PHE A 334 -27.88 -2.64 7.64
N ASP A 335 -28.07 -3.74 8.36
CA ASP A 335 -27.16 -4.19 9.42
C ASP A 335 -25.77 -4.56 8.87
N ASN A 336 -25.68 -4.95 7.60
CA ASN A 336 -24.44 -5.20 6.86
C ASN A 336 -23.82 -3.93 6.25
N LEU A 337 -24.41 -2.75 6.46
CA LEU A 337 -23.91 -1.49 5.92
C LEU A 337 -23.37 -0.58 7.04
N SER A 338 -22.38 0.23 6.68
CA SER A 338 -21.93 1.38 7.49
C SER A 338 -21.56 2.54 6.57
N LEU A 339 -21.94 3.76 6.94
CA LEU A 339 -21.40 4.98 6.37
C LEU A 339 -20.00 5.21 6.97
N ILE A 340 -18.97 5.15 6.14
CA ILE A 340 -17.57 5.16 6.56
C ILE A 340 -16.81 6.32 5.95
N GLU A 341 -15.92 6.93 6.72
CA GLU A 341 -15.00 7.94 6.21
C GLU A 341 -14.00 7.31 5.22
N ASN A 342 -13.77 7.97 4.09
CA ASN A 342 -13.03 7.41 2.97
C ASN A 342 -11.56 7.13 3.33
N GLU A 343 -10.91 8.05 4.04
CA GLU A 343 -9.51 7.90 4.45
C GLU A 343 -9.36 8.23 5.95
N PRO A 344 -8.62 7.43 6.72
CA PRO A 344 -7.95 6.19 6.31
C PRO A 344 -8.89 4.97 6.23
N PHE A 345 -10.07 5.05 6.83
CA PHE A 345 -10.84 3.90 7.28
C PHE A 345 -11.33 2.98 6.16
N HIS A 346 -12.11 3.52 5.21
CA HIS A 346 -12.65 2.73 4.10
C HIS A 346 -11.56 2.04 3.29
N LYS A 347 -10.47 2.76 2.98
CA LYS A 347 -9.35 2.19 2.22
C LYS A 347 -8.61 1.10 2.98
N VAL A 348 -8.38 1.27 4.28
CA VAL A 348 -7.68 0.25 5.09
C VAL A 348 -8.47 -1.04 5.15
N LEU A 349 -9.78 -0.97 5.40
CA LEU A 349 -10.65 -2.14 5.41
C LEU A 349 -10.67 -2.78 4.01
N THR A 350 -10.82 -2.00 2.95
CA THR A 350 -10.81 -2.53 1.57
C THR A 350 -9.50 -3.27 1.25
N ASN A 351 -8.34 -2.73 1.67
CA ASN A 351 -7.05 -3.39 1.50
C ASN A 351 -6.97 -4.73 2.24
N MET A 352 -7.49 -4.80 3.47
CA MET A 352 -7.62 -6.06 4.21
C MET A 352 -8.44 -7.06 3.40
N GLN A 353 -9.65 -6.68 2.94
CA GLN A 353 -10.52 -7.55 2.17
C GLN A 353 -9.80 -8.06 0.92
N SER A 354 -9.25 -7.16 0.10
CA SER A 354 -8.54 -7.53 -1.13
C SER A 354 -7.30 -8.40 -0.90
N SER A 355 -6.60 -8.24 0.23
CA SER A 355 -5.44 -9.08 0.57
C SER A 355 -5.83 -10.51 0.92
N VAL A 356 -6.99 -10.69 1.56
CA VAL A 356 -7.49 -12.00 1.98
C VAL A 356 -8.04 -12.78 0.79
N THR A 357 -8.70 -12.07 -0.13
CA THR A 357 -9.47 -12.64 -1.25
C THR A 357 -8.72 -12.66 -2.58
N ARG A 358 -7.45 -12.22 -2.57
CA ARG A 358 -6.61 -12.21 -3.77
C ARG A 358 -6.52 -13.63 -4.33
N ASP A 359 -6.65 -13.75 -5.65
CA ASP A 359 -6.52 -15.00 -6.40
C ASP A 359 -7.60 -16.07 -6.10
N MET A 360 -8.60 -15.77 -5.26
CA MET A 360 -9.70 -16.69 -5.01
C MET A 360 -10.61 -16.82 -6.23
N ILE A 361 -10.96 -18.05 -6.58
CA ILE A 361 -11.93 -18.37 -7.64
C ILE A 361 -13.33 -18.59 -7.07
N ALA A 362 -14.37 -18.39 -7.89
CA ALA A 362 -15.76 -18.56 -7.46
C ALA A 362 -16.01 -19.96 -6.87
N GLY A 363 -16.70 -20.00 -5.72
CA GLY A 363 -16.95 -21.21 -4.94
C GLY A 363 -15.83 -21.60 -3.96
N GLU A 364 -14.63 -21.02 -4.08
CA GLU A 364 -13.55 -21.26 -3.14
C GLU A 364 -13.89 -20.69 -1.76
N SER A 365 -13.47 -21.39 -0.71
CA SER A 365 -13.70 -20.96 0.67
C SER A 365 -12.41 -20.85 1.48
N LYS A 366 -12.38 -19.90 2.40
CA LYS A 366 -11.22 -19.61 3.26
C LYS A 366 -11.67 -19.16 4.63
N LEU A 367 -11.25 -19.89 5.67
CA LEU A 367 -11.44 -19.46 7.05
C LEU A 367 -10.44 -18.35 7.38
N THR A 368 -10.95 -17.17 7.73
CA THR A 368 -10.12 -15.97 7.93
C THR A 368 -10.72 -15.08 9.02
N PRO A 369 -9.90 -14.40 9.84
CA PRO A 369 -10.41 -13.30 10.63
C PRO A 369 -10.81 -12.13 9.72
N TRP A 370 -11.83 -11.40 10.15
CA TRP A 370 -12.43 -10.32 9.39
C TRP A 370 -12.74 -9.14 10.31
N ALA A 371 -12.19 -7.98 9.97
CA ALA A 371 -12.43 -6.74 10.69
C ALA A 371 -13.73 -6.09 10.22
N VAL A 372 -14.71 -5.99 11.11
CA VAL A 372 -16.03 -5.43 10.85
C VAL A 372 -16.19 -4.09 11.56
N PRO A 373 -16.46 -2.97 10.86
CA PRO A 373 -16.75 -1.72 11.54
C PRO A 373 -18.04 -1.82 12.35
N THR A 374 -18.01 -1.33 13.59
CA THR A 374 -19.17 -1.32 14.47
C THR A 374 -20.09 -0.14 14.17
N GLY A 375 -21.40 -0.32 14.38
CA GLY A 375 -22.41 0.71 14.15
C GLY A 375 -22.74 0.99 12.68
N SER A 376 -23.58 2.01 12.47
CA SER A 376 -24.05 2.44 11.14
C SER A 376 -23.22 3.61 10.58
N ILE A 377 -22.40 4.27 11.41
CA ILE A 377 -21.48 5.36 11.03
C ILE A 377 -20.11 5.07 11.66
N TYR A 378 -19.03 5.16 10.88
CA TYR A 378 -17.68 4.83 11.33
C TYR A 378 -16.60 5.79 10.76
N PRO A 379 -15.66 6.30 11.59
CA PRO A 379 -15.51 6.03 13.01
C PRO A 379 -16.61 6.70 13.86
N LEU A 380 -16.82 6.19 15.06
CA LEU A 380 -17.80 6.75 16.00
C LEU A 380 -17.35 8.08 16.62
N ASN A 381 -16.06 8.43 16.53
CA ASN A 381 -15.41 9.50 17.29
C ASN A 381 -14.82 10.59 16.40
#